data_AF-A0A976MBE5-F1
#
_entry.id   AF-A0A976MBE5-F1
#
_cell.length_a   1.000
_cell.length_b   1.000
_cell.length_c   1.000
_cell.angle_alpha   90.00
_cell.angle_beta   90.00
_cell.angle_gamma   90.00
#
_symmetry.space_group_name_H-M   'P 1'
#
loop_
_entity.id
_entity.type
_entity.pdbx_description
1 polymer ?
#
loop_
_entity_poly.entity_id
_entity_poly.type
_entity_poly.pdbx_seq_one_letter_code
_entity_poly.pdbx_strand_id
1 'polypeptide(L)'
;MPIRTGIPFELLKIPQTIEFFQFGPVKIFNSQVFAKSKLSYAFVNIKPFAPGHSLVSPLRVVNRYKDLTAEEVYDWSCLVQVVAESLEKMYKGTSCSIIVQDGPEAGQTIPHLHAHIIPRKKDDMDNPDSIYDKVDNNEGTLKTVEEMAELATETKKYVELVANSKSVGSYKSRPPDLPSLLLSERIVYIGYPIQQTVAHLVISQLLYLDYDSQEKPIKIYINSDNEYTKEEGLSTSEIDALNIVDVINYLKNDVITINLGKAYGPAAIILASGTPGKRYVLPRSYTLLRQSPATISFRQAEDIAIYSDEILKARKAIVNVLSKACNKETPEILDRINRGDYMDSQETVNFGLADKILEDIK
;
A
#
# COMPACT_ATOMS: atom_id res chain seq x y z
N MET A 1 4.82 -9.02 -4.11
CA MET A 1 5.85 -8.34 -3.27
C MET A 1 5.15 -7.21 -2.55
N PRO A 2 5.12 -7.14 -1.22
CA PRO A 2 4.17 -6.28 -0.53
C PRO A 2 4.59 -4.81 -0.65
N ILE A 3 3.72 -4.01 -1.25
CA ILE A 3 3.67 -2.56 -1.06
C ILE A 3 3.10 -2.33 0.36
N ARG A 4 3.88 -2.67 1.39
CA ARG A 4 3.69 -2.11 2.73
C ARG A 4 4.65 -0.93 2.83
N THR A 5 4.21 0.19 2.28
CA THR A 5 4.94 1.45 2.33
C THR A 5 4.94 1.98 3.75
N GLY A 6 6.10 1.88 4.39
CA GLY A 6 6.56 2.77 5.47
C GLY A 6 5.78 2.67 6.77
N ILE A 7 6.43 2.17 7.82
CA ILE A 7 6.13 2.70 9.16
C ILE A 7 6.30 4.22 9.04
N PRO A 8 5.29 5.04 9.37
CA PRO A 8 5.47 6.48 9.39
C PRO A 8 6.61 6.77 10.37
N PHE A 9 7.62 7.49 9.92
CA PHE A 9 8.64 7.97 10.83
C PHE A 9 7.95 8.87 11.86
N GLU A 10 8.05 8.49 13.14
CA GLU A 10 7.43 9.21 14.24
C GLU A 10 8.47 9.41 15.34
N LEU A 11 8.52 10.62 15.88
CA LEU A 11 9.26 10.89 17.10
C LEU A 11 8.46 10.41 18.30
N LEU A 12 9.06 9.53 19.08
CA LEU A 12 8.45 8.95 20.26
C LEU A 12 8.85 9.72 21.51
N LYS A 13 7.89 9.89 22.43
CA LYS A 13 8.21 10.36 23.78
C LYS A 13 9.15 9.35 24.44
N ILE A 14 10.24 9.87 25.02
CA ILE A 14 11.17 9.05 25.79
C ILE A 14 10.55 8.81 27.17
N PRO A 15 10.25 7.56 27.56
CA PRO A 15 9.70 7.27 28.88
C PRO A 15 10.69 7.66 29.98
N GLN A 16 10.20 8.29 31.06
CA GLN A 16 11.01 8.62 32.23
C GLN A 16 11.53 7.38 32.97
N THR A 17 10.94 6.21 32.71
CA THR A 17 11.35 4.92 33.28
C THR A 17 12.65 4.36 32.68
N ILE A 18 13.10 4.88 31.54
CA ILE A 18 14.38 4.47 30.94
C ILE A 18 15.50 5.28 31.60
N GLU A 19 16.42 4.63 32.29
CA GLU A 19 17.57 5.31 32.91
C GLU A 19 18.66 5.64 31.88
N PHE A 20 18.96 4.68 30.99
CA PHE A 20 20.00 4.80 29.98
C PHE A 20 19.68 4.00 28.70
N PHE A 21 20.35 4.38 27.62
CA PHE A 21 20.38 3.69 26.34
C PHE A 21 21.76 3.04 26.13
N GLN A 22 21.79 1.90 25.46
CA GLN A 22 23.02 1.19 25.18
C GLN A 22 23.68 1.74 23.91
N PHE A 23 24.91 2.23 24.03
CA PHE A 23 25.72 2.72 22.92
C PHE A 23 27.01 1.88 22.80
N GLY A 24 26.93 0.72 22.15
CA GLY A 24 28.04 -0.24 22.12
C GLY A 24 28.38 -0.71 23.55
N PRO A 25 29.61 -0.52 24.06
CA PRO A 25 29.97 -0.80 25.45
C PRO A 25 29.63 0.34 26.43
N VAL A 26 29.18 1.51 25.94
CA VAL A 26 28.93 2.72 26.72
C VAL A 26 27.44 2.87 27.04
N LYS A 27 27.12 3.47 28.18
CA LYS A 27 25.75 3.85 28.56
C LYS A 27 25.54 5.34 28.35
N ILE A 28 24.47 5.71 27.64
CA ILE A 28 24.04 7.09 27.45
C ILE A 28 22.84 7.34 28.36
N PHE A 29 22.96 8.27 29.30
CA PHE A 29 21.86 8.57 30.20
C PHE A 29 20.70 9.20 29.44
N ASN A 30 19.46 8.92 29.87
CA ASN A 30 18.27 9.49 29.24
C ASN A 30 18.32 11.03 29.17
N SER A 31 18.90 11.68 30.19
CA SER A 31 19.11 13.13 30.21
C SER A 31 19.94 13.67 29.03
N GLN A 32 20.77 12.84 28.40
CA GLN A 32 21.63 13.20 27.28
C GLN A 32 20.97 12.95 25.92
N VAL A 33 19.82 12.27 25.89
CA VAL A 33 19.06 11.92 24.68
C VAL A 33 18.01 12.99 24.41
N PHE A 34 18.04 13.56 23.21
CA PHE A 34 17.11 14.64 22.84
C PHE A 34 16.09 14.22 21.77
N ALA A 35 16.28 13.09 21.10
CA ALA A 35 15.30 12.54 20.16
C ALA A 35 15.31 11.00 20.16
N LYS A 36 14.14 10.40 19.92
CA LYS A 36 13.98 8.96 19.77
C LYS A 36 12.90 8.67 18.73
N SER A 37 13.17 7.73 17.83
CA SER A 37 12.19 7.14 16.90
C SER A 37 11.91 5.69 17.29
N LYS A 38 11.24 4.93 16.44
CA LYS A 38 10.90 3.52 16.72
C LYS A 38 12.16 2.67 16.88
N LEU A 39 13.16 2.90 16.04
CA LEU A 39 14.35 2.04 15.93
C LEU A 39 15.67 2.79 16.16
N SER A 40 15.64 4.10 16.40
CA SER A 40 16.84 4.94 16.52
C SER A 40 16.70 6.00 17.61
N TYR A 41 17.83 6.59 18.01
CA TYR A 41 17.88 7.65 19.01
C TYR A 41 19.03 8.61 18.72
N ALA A 42 18.91 9.84 19.22
CA ALA A 42 19.89 10.91 19.05
C ALA A 42 20.24 11.54 20.39
N PHE A 43 21.54 11.79 20.58
CA PHE A 43 22.11 12.23 21.84
C PHE A 43 23.30 13.15 21.62
N VAL A 44 23.61 13.96 22.63
CA VAL A 44 24.72 14.93 22.56
C VAL A 44 26.07 14.22 22.67
N ASN A 45 27.10 14.71 21.96
CA ASN A 45 28.45 14.16 22.09
C ASN A 45 29.08 14.59 23.44
N ILE A 46 29.81 13.67 24.09
CA ILE A 46 30.53 13.95 25.35
C ILE A 46 31.77 14.82 25.15
N LYS A 47 32.40 14.74 23.98
CA LYS A 47 33.60 15.51 23.63
C LYS A 47 33.39 16.23 22.29
N PRO A 48 32.51 17.25 22.24
CA PRO A 48 32.28 17.99 21.01
C PRO A 48 33.49 18.86 20.67
N PHE A 49 33.93 18.85 19.41
CA PHE A 49 34.92 19.82 18.90
C PHE A 49 34.28 21.04 18.24
N ALA A 50 32.98 20.99 17.95
CA ALA A 50 32.21 22.08 17.37
C ALA A 50 30.83 22.21 18.04
N PRO A 51 30.26 23.43 18.12
CA PRO A 51 28.89 23.61 18.62
C PRO A 51 27.88 22.75 17.84
N GLY A 52 27.01 22.05 18.57
CA GLY A 52 25.99 21.18 18.00
C GLY A 52 26.45 19.79 17.58
N HIS A 53 27.73 19.44 17.74
CA HIS A 53 28.24 18.10 17.47
C HIS A 53 27.48 17.04 18.28
N SER A 54 26.63 16.29 17.59
CA SER A 54 25.73 15.30 18.19
C SER A 54 25.80 13.99 17.44
N LEU A 55 25.17 12.96 18.00
CA LEU A 55 25.23 11.59 17.52
C LEU A 55 23.83 11.04 17.25
N VAL A 56 23.69 10.24 16.19
CA VAL A 56 22.47 9.49 15.87
C VAL A 56 22.82 8.02 15.65
N SER A 57 22.11 7.11 16.33
CA SER A 57 22.44 5.68 16.35
C SER A 57 21.17 4.82 16.41
N PRO A 58 21.16 3.59 15.84
CA PRO A 58 20.06 2.66 16.02
C PRO A 58 19.98 2.17 17.47
N LEU A 59 18.78 1.93 17.98
CA LEU A 59 18.53 1.42 19.34
C LEU A 59 19.11 0.02 19.55
N ARG A 60 19.05 -0.83 18.52
CA ARG A 60 19.73 -2.13 18.53
C ARG A 60 21.22 -1.88 18.35
N VAL A 61 22.04 -2.49 19.19
CA VAL A 61 23.50 -2.42 19.02
C VAL A 61 23.90 -3.17 17.76
N VAL A 62 24.37 -2.41 16.78
CA VAL A 62 24.80 -2.89 15.46
C VAL A 62 26.19 -2.33 15.19
N ASN A 63 27.17 -3.16 14.84
CA ASN A 63 28.56 -2.71 14.66
C ASN A 63 28.76 -1.99 13.32
N ARG A 64 28.15 -2.50 12.25
CA ARG A 64 28.37 -2.04 10.88
C ARG A 64 27.08 -1.64 10.19
N TYR A 65 27.18 -0.73 9.22
CA TYR A 65 26.05 -0.30 8.40
C TYR A 65 25.35 -1.46 7.69
N LYS A 66 26.14 -2.43 7.19
CA LYS A 66 25.63 -3.62 6.50
C LYS A 66 24.77 -4.55 7.38
N ASP A 67 24.85 -4.41 8.71
CA ASP A 67 24.16 -5.27 9.67
C ASP A 67 22.76 -4.70 10.05
N LEU A 68 22.37 -3.56 9.45
CA LEU A 68 21.03 -2.98 9.59
C LEU A 68 20.00 -3.72 8.74
N THR A 69 18.79 -3.83 9.27
CA THR A 69 17.59 -4.20 8.49
C THR A 69 17.12 -3.02 7.64
N ALA A 70 16.30 -3.29 6.61
CA ALA A 70 15.74 -2.23 5.77
C ALA A 70 14.89 -1.21 6.57
N GLU A 71 14.18 -1.67 7.61
CA GLU A 71 13.41 -0.79 8.50
C GLU A 71 14.32 0.13 9.33
N GLU A 72 15.44 -0.41 9.84
CA GLU A 72 16.41 0.38 10.60
C GLU A 72 17.15 1.39 9.72
N VAL A 73 17.53 1.03 8.50
CA VAL A 73 18.13 1.97 7.54
C VAL A 73 17.21 3.15 7.31
N TYR A 74 15.92 2.89 7.09
CA TYR A 74 14.91 3.92 6.87
C TYR A 74 14.73 4.81 8.11
N ASP A 75 14.44 4.22 9.26
CA ASP A 75 14.18 4.95 10.52
C ASP A 75 15.39 5.79 10.95
N TRP A 76 16.60 5.22 10.89
CA TRP A 76 17.85 5.90 11.22
C TRP A 76 18.13 7.07 10.28
N SER A 77 17.96 6.88 8.97
CA SER A 77 18.15 7.95 7.98
C SER A 77 17.17 9.11 8.17
N CYS A 78 15.91 8.80 8.50
CA CYS A 78 14.90 9.82 8.79
C CYS A 78 15.27 10.62 10.05
N LEU A 79 15.73 9.95 11.11
CA LEU A 79 16.17 10.63 12.33
C LEU A 79 17.39 11.51 12.07
N VAL A 80 18.37 11.04 11.28
CA VAL A 80 19.53 11.84 10.86
C VAL A 80 19.10 13.15 10.18
N GLN A 81 18.12 13.10 9.26
CA GLN A 81 17.61 14.29 8.58
C GLN A 81 16.97 15.29 9.56
N VAL A 82 16.14 14.81 10.49
CA VAL A 82 15.51 15.67 11.51
C VAL A 82 16.55 16.33 12.39
N VAL A 83 17.53 15.56 12.86
CA VAL A 83 18.58 16.06 13.76
C VAL A 83 19.47 17.08 13.06
N ALA A 84 19.89 16.82 11.82
CA ALA A 84 20.71 17.75 11.04
C ALA A 84 20.03 19.13 10.89
N GLU A 85 18.76 19.16 10.46
CA GLU A 85 18.03 20.41 10.34
C GLU A 85 17.78 21.10 11.69
N SER A 86 17.54 20.31 12.74
CA SER A 86 17.32 20.85 14.09
C SER A 86 18.57 21.57 14.59
N LEU A 87 19.74 20.98 14.38
CA LEU A 87 21.02 21.56 14.74
C LEU A 87 21.37 22.75 13.85
N GLU A 88 21.08 22.72 12.55
CA GLU A 88 21.21 23.89 11.67
C GLU A 88 20.37 25.06 12.17
N LYS A 89 19.09 24.84 12.51
CA LYS A 89 18.22 25.89 13.05
C LYS A 89 18.70 26.43 14.39
N MET A 90 19.08 25.53 15.30
CA MET A 90 19.56 25.90 16.64
C MET A 90 20.82 26.75 16.57
N TYR A 91 21.80 26.31 15.77
CA TYR A 91 23.09 26.96 15.70
C TYR A 91 23.19 28.02 14.61
N LYS A 92 22.12 28.30 13.85
CA LYS A 92 22.13 29.19 12.68
C LYS A 92 23.12 28.72 11.60
N GLY A 93 23.23 27.41 11.44
CA GLY A 93 23.99 26.78 10.35
C GLY A 93 23.26 26.89 9.02
N THR A 94 24.02 26.82 7.92
CA THR A 94 23.49 26.78 6.54
C THR A 94 23.69 25.43 5.87
N SER A 95 24.46 24.55 6.50
CA SER A 95 24.79 23.21 6.03
C SER A 95 25.11 22.32 7.22
N CYS A 96 25.28 21.03 7.00
CA CYS A 96 25.62 20.06 8.03
C CYS A 96 26.63 19.04 7.51
N SER A 97 27.64 18.71 8.31
CA SER A 97 28.49 17.55 8.10
C SER A 97 27.84 16.34 8.75
N ILE A 98 27.65 15.28 7.97
CA ILE A 98 27.11 13.98 8.41
C ILE A 98 28.22 12.95 8.17
N ILE A 99 28.84 12.45 9.24
CA ILE A 99 30.03 11.61 9.16
C ILE A 99 29.73 10.26 9.79
N VAL A 100 30.00 9.18 9.05
CA VAL A 100 29.77 7.79 9.48
C VAL A 100 31.05 7.00 9.28
N GLN A 101 31.64 6.55 10.38
CA GLN A 101 32.80 5.66 10.36
C GLN A 101 32.31 4.21 10.49
N ASP A 102 32.28 3.48 9.37
CA ASP A 102 31.76 2.11 9.31
C ASP A 102 32.88 1.06 9.50
N GLY A 103 33.20 0.77 10.76
CA GLY A 103 34.19 -0.23 11.16
C GLY A 103 35.53 0.34 11.61
N PRO A 104 36.36 -0.46 12.30
CA PRO A 104 37.59 0.02 12.93
C PRO A 104 38.58 0.66 11.96
N GLU A 105 38.75 0.10 10.76
CA GLU A 105 39.66 0.61 9.74
C GLU A 105 39.19 1.94 9.12
N ALA A 106 37.91 2.29 9.31
CA ALA A 106 37.34 3.57 8.91
C ALA A 106 37.35 4.61 10.05
N GLY A 107 38.03 4.33 11.17
CA GLY A 107 38.13 5.24 12.32
C GLY A 107 37.10 4.99 13.43
N GLN A 108 36.25 3.98 13.32
CA GLN A 108 35.21 3.70 14.31
C GLN A 108 35.83 3.26 15.66
N THR A 109 35.71 4.09 16.68
CA THR A 109 36.26 3.81 18.02
C THR A 109 35.29 3.06 18.92
N ILE A 110 33.98 3.31 18.79
CA ILE A 110 32.93 2.60 19.50
C ILE A 110 32.31 1.56 18.58
N PRO A 111 32.29 0.26 18.94
CA PRO A 111 31.73 -0.81 18.11
C PRO A 111 30.20 -0.75 18.10
N HIS A 112 29.68 0.30 17.48
CA HIS A 112 28.27 0.56 17.26
C HIS A 112 28.14 1.65 16.21
N LEU A 113 27.36 1.42 15.16
CA LEU A 113 27.08 2.37 14.11
C LEU A 113 26.49 3.67 14.66
N HIS A 114 27.09 4.80 14.29
CA HIS A 114 26.54 6.11 14.57
C HIS A 114 26.96 7.11 13.50
N ALA A 115 26.13 8.14 13.32
CA ALA A 115 26.48 9.31 12.54
C ALA A 115 26.82 10.46 13.47
N HIS A 116 27.94 11.13 13.22
CA HIS A 116 28.20 12.46 13.76
C HIS A 116 27.47 13.49 12.92
N ILE A 117 26.66 14.31 13.57
CA ILE A 117 25.89 15.38 12.95
C ILE A 117 26.42 16.70 13.49
N ILE A 118 26.98 17.52 12.61
CA ILE A 118 27.67 18.76 12.99
C ILE A 118 27.19 19.90 12.09
N PRO A 119 26.43 20.88 12.62
CA PRO A 119 25.98 22.01 11.83
C PRO A 119 27.17 22.89 11.44
N ARG A 120 27.14 23.42 10.22
CA ARG A 120 28.21 24.18 9.60
C ARG A 120 27.75 25.58 9.22
N LYS A 121 28.67 26.52 9.30
CA LYS A 121 28.51 27.89 8.80
C LYS A 121 29.61 28.20 7.80
N LYS A 122 29.36 29.21 6.97
CA LYS A 122 30.42 29.77 6.14
C LYS A 122 31.59 30.22 7.03
N ASP A 123 32.80 29.82 6.64
CA ASP A 123 34.07 30.19 7.28
C ASP A 123 34.16 29.77 8.77
N ASP A 124 33.45 28.71 9.19
CA ASP A 124 33.55 28.15 10.54
C ASP A 124 34.83 27.35 10.82
N MET A 125 35.57 27.00 9.76
CA MET A 125 36.90 26.39 9.80
C MET A 125 37.75 26.92 8.65
N ASP A 126 39.06 27.06 8.88
CA ASP A 126 40.02 27.51 7.85
C ASP A 126 40.08 26.54 6.66
N ASN A 127 40.03 25.24 6.92
CA ASN A 127 39.87 24.19 5.92
C ASN A 127 38.68 23.30 6.29
N PRO A 128 37.60 23.26 5.48
CA PRO A 128 36.43 22.43 5.76
C PRO A 128 36.71 20.93 5.96
N ASP A 129 37.74 20.39 5.31
CA ASP A 129 38.11 18.97 5.37
C ASP A 129 38.90 18.61 6.65
N SER A 130 39.42 19.60 7.39
CA SER A 130 40.06 19.34 8.69
C SER A 130 39.11 18.72 9.73
N ILE A 131 37.80 18.72 9.45
CA ILE A 131 36.80 18.06 10.27
C ILE A 131 37.03 16.54 10.37
N TYR A 132 37.55 15.90 9.33
CA TYR A 132 37.80 14.45 9.34
C TYR A 132 38.88 14.10 10.36
N ASP A 133 40.00 14.83 10.32
CA ASP A 133 41.10 14.65 11.30
C ASP A 133 40.60 14.87 12.74
N LYS A 134 39.74 15.88 12.95
CA LYS A 134 39.18 16.19 14.28
C LYS A 134 38.26 15.08 14.79
N VAL A 135 37.46 14.46 13.92
CA VAL A 135 36.60 13.32 14.27
C VAL A 135 37.45 12.08 14.55
N ASP A 136 38.41 11.78 13.68
CA ASP A 136 39.29 10.60 13.80
C ASP A 136 40.13 10.65 15.08
N ASN A 137 40.65 11.83 15.44
CA ASN A 137 41.44 12.04 16.66
C ASN A 137 40.58 12.24 17.92
N ASN A 138 39.24 12.21 17.80
CA ASN A 138 38.30 12.50 18.88
C ASN A 138 38.68 13.80 19.62
N GLU A 139 38.95 14.87 18.86
CA GLU A 139 39.27 16.19 19.40
C GLU A 139 38.05 16.82 20.08
N GLY A 140 38.26 17.80 20.96
CA GLY A 140 37.19 18.53 21.63
C GLY A 140 37.36 18.66 23.13
N THR A 141 36.41 19.34 23.77
CA THR A 141 36.41 19.57 25.23
C THR A 141 35.43 18.62 25.90
N LEU A 142 35.88 17.91 26.94
CA LEU A 142 35.02 17.01 27.70
C LEU A 142 33.92 17.81 28.41
N LYS A 143 32.66 17.39 28.23
CA LYS A 143 31.50 17.98 28.87
C LYS A 143 31.09 17.21 30.12
N THR A 144 30.60 17.94 31.12
CA THR A 144 29.97 17.38 32.32
C THR A 144 28.59 16.80 32.00
N VAL A 145 28.07 15.96 32.89
CA VAL A 145 26.75 15.35 32.71
C VAL A 145 25.66 16.43 32.72
N GLU A 146 25.82 17.45 33.56
CA GLU A 146 24.90 18.58 33.68
C GLU A 146 24.86 19.41 32.38
N GLU A 147 26.02 19.76 31.82
CA GLU A 147 26.10 20.49 30.54
C GLU A 147 25.47 19.69 29.39
N MET A 148 25.70 18.37 29.35
CA MET A 148 25.10 17.51 28.33
C MET A 148 23.57 17.47 28.48
N ALA A 149 23.05 17.42 29.71
CA ALA A 149 21.62 17.41 29.98
C ALA A 149 20.93 18.73 29.59
N GLU A 150 21.59 19.86 29.86
CA GLU A 150 21.09 21.17 29.44
C GLU A 150 21.05 21.27 27.92
N LEU A 151 22.13 20.86 27.24
CA LEU A 151 22.21 20.88 25.79
C LEU A 151 21.17 19.97 25.13
N ALA A 152 20.95 18.77 25.66
CA ALA A 152 19.92 17.86 25.17
C ALA A 152 18.52 18.46 25.34
N THR A 153 18.25 19.12 26.46
CA THR A 153 16.98 19.80 26.74
C THR A 153 16.71 20.94 25.76
N GLU A 154 17.74 21.74 25.45
CA GLU A 154 17.62 22.82 24.47
C GLU A 154 17.40 22.26 23.05
N THR A 155 18.21 21.28 22.64
CA THR A 155 18.15 20.66 21.31
C THR A 155 16.78 20.02 21.05
N LYS A 156 16.18 19.41 22.07
CA LYS A 156 14.85 18.77 21.97
C LYS A 156 13.76 19.74 21.49
N LYS A 157 13.81 21.01 21.89
CA LYS A 157 12.84 22.03 21.46
C LYS A 157 12.88 22.25 19.94
N TYR A 158 14.09 22.25 19.37
CA TYR A 158 14.28 22.41 17.93
C TYR A 158 13.87 21.15 17.15
N VAL A 159 14.14 19.96 17.70
CA VAL A 159 13.68 18.70 17.13
C VAL A 159 12.15 18.63 17.05
N GLU A 160 11.45 19.00 18.12
CA GLU A 160 9.98 19.06 18.13
C GLU A 160 9.46 20.09 17.12
N LEU A 161 10.11 21.26 17.01
CA LEU A 161 9.75 22.27 16.02
C LEU A 161 9.94 21.78 14.59
N VAL A 162 11.07 21.12 14.29
CA VAL A 162 11.35 20.57 12.95
C VAL A 162 10.36 19.48 12.59
N ALA A 163 10.14 18.52 13.49
CA ALA A 163 9.23 17.40 13.27
C ALA A 163 7.78 17.83 13.06
N ASN A 164 7.33 18.89 13.75
CA ASN A 164 6.00 19.46 13.55
C ASN A 164 5.90 20.31 12.26
N SER A 165 7.00 20.94 11.83
CA SER A 165 7.03 21.82 10.66
C SER A 165 7.18 21.09 9.31
N LYS A 166 7.71 19.87 9.32
CA LYS A 166 8.03 19.11 8.11
C LYS A 166 7.55 17.68 8.17
N SER A 167 7.20 17.15 7.00
CA SER A 167 7.12 15.73 6.69
C SER A 167 8.53 15.12 6.44
N VAL A 168 9.52 15.39 7.30
CA VAL A 168 10.86 14.77 7.16
C VAL A 168 10.73 13.28 7.44
N GLY A 169 11.25 12.44 6.55
CA GLY A 169 11.06 10.99 6.66
C GLY A 169 9.64 10.51 6.36
N SER A 170 8.72 11.36 5.92
CA SER A 170 7.54 10.89 5.22
C SER A 170 8.01 10.45 3.85
N TYR A 171 8.13 9.13 3.64
CA TYR A 171 7.92 8.61 2.30
C TYR A 171 6.55 9.17 1.89
N LYS A 172 6.53 10.26 1.12
CA LYS A 172 5.49 10.40 0.11
C LYS A 172 5.76 9.23 -0.82
N SER A 173 5.33 8.03 -0.42
CA SER A 173 5.05 6.97 -1.39
C SER A 173 4.30 7.70 -2.48
N ARG A 174 4.81 7.62 -3.71
CA ARG A 174 4.06 8.15 -4.86
C ARG A 174 2.62 7.73 -4.60
N PRO A 175 1.67 8.69 -4.57
CA PRO A 175 0.30 8.36 -4.21
C PRO A 175 -0.07 7.11 -5.01
N PRO A 176 -0.49 6.03 -4.33
CA PRO A 176 -0.72 4.76 -5.01
C PRO A 176 -1.58 5.03 -6.23
N ASP A 177 -1.27 4.38 -7.34
CA ASP A 177 -2.11 4.48 -8.52
C ASP A 177 -3.55 4.12 -8.12
N LEU A 178 -4.52 4.71 -8.81
CA LEU A 178 -5.93 4.57 -8.42
C LEU A 178 -6.37 3.11 -8.27
N PRO A 179 -6.00 2.16 -9.17
CA PRO A 179 -6.26 0.73 -8.95
C PRO A 179 -5.67 0.18 -7.65
N SER A 180 -4.40 0.49 -7.33
CA SER A 180 -3.79 0.08 -6.06
C SER A 180 -4.52 0.65 -4.84
N LEU A 181 -4.97 1.90 -4.91
CA LEU A 181 -5.76 2.52 -3.83
C LEU A 181 -7.11 1.82 -3.64
N LEU A 182 -7.83 1.53 -4.73
CA LEU A 182 -9.08 0.77 -4.67
C LEU A 182 -8.86 -0.63 -4.08
N LEU A 183 -7.81 -1.32 -4.51
CA LEU A 183 -7.50 -2.67 -4.00
C LEU A 183 -7.15 -2.64 -2.50
N SER A 184 -6.44 -1.61 -2.01
CA SER A 184 -6.19 -1.45 -0.57
C SER A 184 -7.48 -1.26 0.25
N GLU A 185 -8.50 -0.67 -0.36
CA GLU A 185 -9.86 -0.55 0.21
C GLU A 185 -10.74 -1.79 -0.08
N ARG A 186 -10.14 -2.87 -0.61
CA ARG A 186 -10.79 -4.13 -0.99
C ARG A 186 -11.86 -3.97 -2.07
N ILE A 187 -11.62 -3.05 -2.99
CA ILE A 187 -12.48 -2.77 -4.14
C ILE A 187 -11.80 -3.27 -5.42
N VAL A 188 -12.48 -4.17 -6.13
CA VAL A 188 -12.15 -4.62 -7.48
C VAL A 188 -13.05 -3.87 -8.46
N TYR A 189 -12.46 -3.18 -9.44
CA TYR A 189 -13.21 -2.40 -10.43
C TYR A 189 -13.19 -3.07 -11.81
N ILE A 190 -14.37 -3.39 -12.33
CA ILE A 190 -14.60 -3.97 -13.65
C ILE A 190 -15.21 -2.89 -14.56
N GLY A 191 -14.34 -2.18 -15.28
CA GLY A 191 -14.73 -1.12 -16.22
C GLY A 191 -14.56 -1.45 -17.70
N TYR A 192 -13.98 -2.61 -18.00
CA TYR A 192 -13.68 -3.06 -19.37
C TYR A 192 -14.50 -4.30 -19.72
N PRO A 193 -14.61 -4.66 -21.01
CA PRO A 193 -15.17 -5.95 -21.42
C PRO A 193 -14.48 -7.12 -20.71
N ILE A 194 -15.25 -8.15 -20.36
CA ILE A 194 -14.71 -9.34 -19.68
C ILE A 194 -14.00 -10.20 -20.71
N GLN A 195 -12.70 -9.93 -20.87
CA GLN A 195 -11.79 -10.70 -21.71
C GLN A 195 -10.85 -11.52 -20.82
N GLN A 196 -10.11 -12.46 -21.41
CA GLN A 196 -9.19 -13.33 -20.68
C GLN A 196 -8.21 -12.55 -19.77
N THR A 197 -7.67 -11.43 -20.25
CA THR A 197 -6.74 -10.58 -19.47
C THR A 197 -7.43 -9.90 -18.29
N VAL A 198 -8.64 -9.39 -18.49
CA VAL A 198 -9.45 -8.76 -17.44
C VAL A 198 -9.87 -9.81 -16.41
N ALA A 199 -10.30 -10.99 -16.85
CA ALA A 199 -10.68 -12.08 -15.97
C ALA A 199 -9.51 -12.60 -15.14
N HIS A 200 -8.34 -12.81 -15.75
CA HIS A 200 -7.12 -13.15 -15.02
C HIS A 200 -6.77 -12.10 -13.94
N LEU A 201 -6.91 -10.81 -14.24
CA LEU A 201 -6.66 -9.73 -13.29
C LEU A 201 -7.66 -9.74 -12.13
N VAL A 202 -8.96 -9.83 -12.45
CA VAL A 202 -10.04 -9.88 -11.45
C VAL A 202 -9.84 -11.09 -10.52
N ILE A 203 -9.62 -12.29 -11.08
CA ILE A 203 -9.37 -13.51 -10.30
C ILE A 203 -8.14 -13.34 -9.40
N SER A 204 -7.04 -12.79 -9.93
CA SER A 204 -5.82 -12.57 -9.16
C SER A 204 -6.06 -11.60 -7.98
N GLN A 205 -6.82 -10.52 -8.21
CA GLN A 205 -7.18 -9.55 -7.17
C GLN A 205 -8.09 -10.18 -6.10
N LEU A 206 -9.09 -10.98 -6.50
CA LEU A 206 -9.99 -11.67 -5.57
C LEU A 206 -9.22 -12.64 -4.67
N LEU A 207 -8.34 -13.48 -5.24
CA LEU A 207 -7.51 -14.43 -4.47
C LEU A 207 -6.54 -13.71 -3.53
N TYR A 208 -5.97 -12.58 -3.97
CA TYR A 208 -5.12 -11.76 -3.12
C TYR A 208 -5.89 -11.18 -1.92
N LEU A 209 -7.11 -10.69 -2.14
CA LEU A 209 -7.94 -10.11 -1.08
C LEU A 209 -8.41 -11.16 -0.05
N ASP A 210 -8.67 -12.40 -0.48
CA ASP A 210 -8.93 -13.53 0.44
C ASP A 210 -7.68 -13.88 1.26
N TYR A 211 -6.51 -13.94 0.63
CA TYR A 211 -5.23 -14.16 1.33
C TYR A 211 -4.92 -13.06 2.36
N ASP A 212 -5.15 -11.78 2.02
CA ASP A 212 -4.90 -10.66 2.94
C ASP A 212 -5.81 -10.71 4.17
N SER A 213 -7.09 -11.09 3.98
CA SER A 213 -8.04 -11.23 5.08
C SER A 213 -9.29 -11.99 4.62
N GLN A 214 -9.58 -13.13 5.24
CA GLN A 214 -10.76 -13.97 4.94
C GLN A 214 -12.07 -13.50 5.60
N GLU A 215 -12.02 -12.54 6.53
CA GLU A 215 -13.22 -12.06 7.25
C GLU A 215 -13.85 -10.81 6.61
N LYS A 216 -13.03 -9.90 6.09
CA LYS A 216 -13.48 -8.61 5.55
C LYS A 216 -14.16 -8.77 4.18
N PRO A 217 -15.30 -8.11 3.93
CA PRO A 217 -15.98 -8.21 2.63
C PRO A 217 -15.10 -7.67 1.50
N ILE A 218 -15.39 -8.12 0.28
CA ILE A 218 -14.77 -7.65 -0.97
C ILE A 218 -15.86 -6.95 -1.78
N LYS A 219 -15.55 -5.78 -2.35
CA LYS A 219 -16.49 -5.04 -3.21
C LYS A 219 -16.07 -5.19 -4.66
N ILE A 220 -17.01 -5.54 -5.53
CA ILE A 220 -16.84 -5.56 -6.98
C ILE A 220 -17.70 -4.45 -7.56
N TYR A 221 -17.06 -3.43 -8.09
CA TYR A 221 -17.70 -2.31 -8.79
C TYR A 221 -17.75 -2.61 -10.28
N ILE A 222 -18.94 -2.59 -10.86
CA ILE A 222 -19.19 -3.01 -12.24
C ILE A 222 -19.68 -1.81 -13.04
N ASN A 223 -18.98 -1.50 -14.12
CA ASN A 223 -19.39 -0.54 -15.14
C ASN A 223 -18.85 -0.98 -16.50
N SER A 224 -19.41 -2.06 -17.03
CA SER A 224 -18.98 -2.67 -18.28
C SER A 224 -20.20 -2.90 -19.19
N ASP A 225 -20.16 -2.32 -20.38
CA ASP A 225 -21.08 -2.64 -21.48
C ASP A 225 -20.68 -3.89 -22.26
N ASN A 226 -19.52 -4.47 -21.94
CA ASN A 226 -18.98 -5.66 -22.59
C ASN A 226 -19.00 -5.55 -24.12
N GLU A 227 -18.63 -4.38 -24.67
CA GLU A 227 -18.58 -4.16 -26.11
C GLU A 227 -17.50 -5.07 -26.74
N TYR A 228 -17.94 -6.00 -27.58
CA TYR A 228 -17.05 -6.99 -28.21
C TYR A 228 -16.10 -6.30 -29.19
N THR A 229 -14.81 -6.53 -29.03
CA THR A 229 -13.85 -6.23 -30.09
C THR A 229 -13.95 -7.32 -31.15
N LYS A 230 -13.95 -6.95 -32.44
CA LYS A 230 -14.11 -7.86 -33.60
C LYS A 230 -13.07 -8.99 -33.67
N GLU A 231 -12.08 -8.99 -32.79
CA GLU A 231 -10.94 -9.90 -32.77
C GLU A 231 -11.14 -11.10 -31.83
N GLU A 232 -12.19 -11.12 -31.01
CA GLU A 232 -12.41 -12.22 -30.08
C GLU A 232 -13.17 -13.37 -30.74
N GLY A 233 -12.47 -14.50 -30.86
CA GLY A 233 -13.10 -15.77 -31.17
C GLY A 233 -13.99 -16.25 -30.01
N LEU A 234 -15.14 -16.82 -30.38
CA LEU A 234 -15.97 -17.79 -29.65
C LEU A 234 -16.08 -17.66 -28.11
N SER A 235 -17.23 -17.21 -27.59
CA SER A 235 -17.73 -17.44 -26.19
C SER A 235 -16.76 -17.22 -25.01
N THR A 236 -15.58 -16.67 -25.22
CA THR A 236 -14.51 -16.54 -24.23
C THR A 236 -14.97 -15.73 -23.05
N SER A 237 -15.59 -14.58 -23.32
CA SER A 237 -16.09 -13.67 -22.28
C SER A 237 -17.11 -14.31 -21.32
N GLU A 238 -17.93 -15.25 -21.78
CA GLU A 238 -18.89 -15.95 -20.92
C GLU A 238 -18.21 -16.98 -20.04
N ILE A 239 -17.27 -17.74 -20.61
CA ILE A 239 -16.46 -18.71 -19.86
C ILE A 239 -15.58 -17.96 -18.84
N ASP A 240 -15.01 -16.84 -19.23
CA ASP A 240 -14.19 -15.97 -18.37
C ASP A 240 -15.02 -15.39 -17.22
N ALA A 241 -16.27 -14.97 -17.47
CA ALA A 241 -17.18 -14.59 -16.40
C ALA A 241 -17.54 -15.77 -15.49
N LEU A 242 -17.80 -16.96 -16.03
CA LEU A 242 -18.05 -18.16 -15.22
C LEU A 242 -16.84 -18.49 -14.33
N ASN A 243 -15.61 -18.33 -14.83
CA ASN A 243 -14.39 -18.51 -14.04
C ASN A 243 -14.32 -17.51 -12.87
N ILE A 244 -14.70 -16.24 -13.09
CA ILE A 244 -14.80 -15.24 -12.01
C ILE A 244 -15.88 -15.66 -11.00
N VAL A 245 -17.03 -16.15 -11.46
CA VAL A 245 -18.13 -16.61 -10.60
C VAL A 245 -17.72 -17.80 -9.73
N ASP A 246 -16.99 -18.76 -10.27
CA ASP A 246 -16.48 -19.89 -9.51
C ASP A 246 -15.50 -19.44 -8.43
N VAL A 247 -14.65 -18.44 -8.72
CA VAL A 247 -13.77 -17.85 -7.72
C VAL A 247 -14.57 -17.12 -6.64
N ILE A 248 -15.57 -16.32 -7.01
CA ILE A 248 -16.47 -15.65 -6.05
C ILE A 248 -17.11 -16.67 -5.10
N ASN A 249 -17.58 -17.79 -5.62
CA ASN A 249 -18.19 -18.87 -4.82
C ASN A 249 -17.17 -19.65 -3.97
N TYR A 250 -15.89 -19.64 -4.37
CA TYR A 250 -14.80 -20.29 -3.63
C TYR A 250 -14.31 -19.44 -2.45
N LEU A 251 -14.38 -18.11 -2.53
CA LEU A 251 -13.91 -17.22 -1.45
C LEU A 251 -14.71 -17.43 -0.17
N LYS A 252 -14.06 -17.27 0.99
CA LYS A 252 -14.76 -17.26 2.29
C LYS A 252 -15.38 -15.92 2.60
N ASN A 253 -14.86 -14.85 1.98
CA ASN A 253 -15.34 -13.50 2.15
C ASN A 253 -16.74 -13.32 1.56
N ASP A 254 -17.54 -12.45 2.17
CA ASP A 254 -18.72 -11.92 1.49
C ASP A 254 -18.29 -11.03 0.31
N VAL A 255 -18.89 -11.26 -0.85
CA VAL A 255 -18.64 -10.50 -2.08
C VAL A 255 -19.83 -9.59 -2.36
N ILE A 256 -19.59 -8.29 -2.28
CA ILE A 256 -20.57 -7.23 -2.51
C ILE A 256 -20.44 -6.79 -3.97
N THR A 257 -21.48 -6.97 -4.77
CA THR A 257 -21.48 -6.52 -6.18
C THR A 257 -22.28 -5.23 -6.32
N ILE A 258 -21.77 -4.26 -7.08
CA ILE A 258 -22.43 -2.97 -7.30
C ILE A 258 -22.38 -2.59 -8.78
N ASN A 259 -23.55 -2.49 -9.43
CA ASN A 259 -23.65 -1.89 -10.76
C ASN A 259 -23.63 -0.36 -10.64
N LEU A 260 -22.55 0.27 -11.09
CA LEU A 260 -22.37 1.71 -11.07
C LEU A 260 -22.98 2.42 -12.27
N GLY A 261 -23.19 1.72 -13.38
CA GLY A 261 -23.64 2.35 -14.62
C GLY A 261 -24.17 1.33 -15.61
N LYS A 262 -23.32 0.41 -16.07
CA LYS A 262 -23.70 -0.66 -16.98
C LYS A 262 -23.21 -2.01 -16.47
N ALA A 263 -24.07 -3.02 -16.53
CA ALA A 263 -23.71 -4.42 -16.33
C ALA A 263 -24.33 -5.26 -17.45
N TYR A 264 -23.64 -5.40 -18.57
CA TYR A 264 -24.18 -6.04 -19.76
C TYR A 264 -23.55 -7.43 -20.01
N GLY A 265 -24.39 -8.40 -20.39
CA GLY A 265 -23.98 -9.76 -20.74
C GLY A 265 -23.18 -10.43 -19.62
N PRO A 266 -21.91 -10.83 -19.83
CA PRO A 266 -21.04 -11.40 -18.80
C PRO A 266 -20.96 -10.59 -17.50
N ALA A 267 -20.98 -9.25 -17.58
CA ALA A 267 -20.96 -8.40 -16.39
C ALA A 267 -22.25 -8.50 -15.56
N ALA A 268 -23.41 -8.76 -16.19
CA ALA A 268 -24.67 -9.01 -15.49
C ALA A 268 -24.63 -10.34 -14.70
N ILE A 269 -23.94 -11.34 -15.24
CA ILE A 269 -23.74 -12.64 -14.56
C ILE A 269 -22.91 -12.45 -13.30
N ILE A 270 -21.82 -11.68 -13.38
CA ILE A 270 -20.96 -11.36 -12.23
C ILE A 270 -21.75 -10.56 -11.19
N LEU A 271 -22.55 -9.57 -11.61
CA LEU A 271 -23.43 -8.80 -10.72
C LEU A 271 -24.35 -9.73 -9.90
N ALA A 272 -25.03 -10.66 -10.58
CA ALA A 272 -25.96 -11.59 -9.97
C ALA A 272 -25.32 -12.59 -9.00
N SER A 273 -24.01 -12.84 -9.17
CA SER A 273 -23.24 -13.83 -8.43
C SER A 273 -22.64 -13.30 -7.11
N GLY A 274 -22.88 -12.04 -6.77
CA GLY A 274 -22.54 -11.53 -5.43
C GLY A 274 -23.29 -12.27 -4.32
N THR A 275 -22.81 -12.13 -3.08
CA THR A 275 -23.45 -12.75 -1.92
C THR A 275 -24.92 -12.31 -1.82
N PRO A 276 -25.88 -13.24 -1.64
CA PRO A 276 -27.30 -12.91 -1.53
C PRO A 276 -27.58 -11.84 -0.46
N GLY A 277 -28.37 -10.82 -0.80
CA GLY A 277 -28.66 -9.67 0.06
C GLY A 277 -27.63 -8.54 -0.02
N LYS A 278 -26.53 -8.74 -0.77
CA LYS A 278 -25.42 -7.78 -0.93
C LYS A 278 -25.13 -7.41 -2.39
N ARG A 279 -26.12 -7.57 -3.27
CA ARG A 279 -26.04 -7.19 -4.68
C ARG A 279 -26.78 -5.86 -4.86
N TYR A 280 -26.11 -4.86 -5.39
CA TYR A 280 -26.60 -3.48 -5.43
C TYR A 280 -26.57 -2.89 -6.83
N VAL A 281 -27.45 -1.94 -7.07
CA VAL A 281 -27.50 -1.13 -8.29
C VAL A 281 -27.61 0.35 -7.92
N LEU A 282 -27.04 1.23 -8.74
CA LEU A 282 -27.27 2.66 -8.62
C LEU A 282 -28.59 3.07 -9.30
N PRO A 283 -29.24 4.18 -8.89
CA PRO A 283 -30.57 4.54 -9.39
C PRO A 283 -30.65 4.68 -10.92
N ARG A 284 -29.55 5.09 -11.57
CA ARG A 284 -29.46 5.30 -13.02
C ARG A 284 -28.56 4.28 -13.73
N SER A 285 -28.40 3.09 -13.16
CA SER A 285 -27.68 2.00 -13.81
C SER A 285 -28.60 1.14 -14.67
N TYR A 286 -28.05 0.57 -15.73
CA TYR A 286 -28.75 -0.36 -16.62
C TYR A 286 -28.08 -1.74 -16.60
N THR A 287 -28.90 -2.77 -16.74
CA THR A 287 -28.48 -4.16 -16.84
C THR A 287 -28.98 -4.74 -18.15
N LEU A 288 -28.15 -5.50 -18.86
CA LEU A 288 -28.57 -6.19 -20.07
C LEU A 288 -28.32 -7.68 -19.89
N LEU A 289 -29.39 -8.46 -19.92
CA LEU A 289 -29.30 -9.91 -19.95
C LEU A 289 -29.36 -10.40 -21.40
N ARG A 290 -28.22 -10.76 -21.96
CA ARG A 290 -28.11 -11.32 -23.32
C ARG A 290 -26.95 -12.29 -23.39
N GLN A 291 -27.08 -13.29 -24.24
CA GLN A 291 -25.91 -14.05 -24.64
C GLN A 291 -25.03 -13.27 -25.62
N SER A 292 -23.73 -13.50 -25.51
CA SER A 292 -22.73 -13.09 -26.47
C SER A 292 -23.01 -13.70 -27.84
N PRO A 293 -22.98 -12.92 -28.94
CA PRO A 293 -23.03 -13.48 -30.27
C PRO A 293 -21.77 -14.33 -30.50
N ALA A 294 -21.95 -15.60 -30.86
CA ALA A 294 -20.85 -16.47 -31.23
C ALA A 294 -20.67 -16.45 -32.74
N THR A 295 -19.47 -16.12 -33.22
CA THR A 295 -19.10 -16.24 -34.63
C THR A 295 -18.29 -17.52 -34.82
N ILE A 296 -18.77 -18.42 -35.69
CA ILE A 296 -18.05 -19.64 -36.07
C ILE A 296 -17.44 -19.41 -37.46
N SER A 297 -16.12 -19.40 -37.55
CA SER A 297 -15.42 -19.36 -38.84
C SER A 297 -15.62 -20.66 -39.61
N PHE A 298 -15.55 -20.59 -40.95
CA PHE A 298 -15.59 -21.80 -41.80
C PHE A 298 -14.46 -22.76 -41.43
N ARG A 299 -14.82 -23.98 -41.00
CA ARG A 299 -13.92 -25.06 -40.57
C ARG A 299 -14.49 -26.41 -41.02
N GLN A 300 -13.78 -27.50 -40.73
CA GLN A 300 -14.28 -28.86 -40.94
C GLN A 300 -15.60 -29.07 -40.16
N ALA A 301 -16.50 -29.91 -40.70
CA ALA A 301 -17.81 -30.15 -40.09
C ALA A 301 -17.71 -30.66 -38.64
N GLU A 302 -16.73 -31.51 -38.34
CA GLU A 302 -16.48 -32.05 -37.00
C GLU A 302 -16.11 -30.93 -36.02
N ASP A 303 -15.20 -30.04 -36.41
CA ASP A 303 -14.82 -28.88 -35.62
C ASP A 303 -16.04 -28.01 -35.31
N ILE A 304 -16.88 -27.72 -36.31
CA ILE A 304 -18.11 -26.93 -36.14
C ILE A 304 -19.05 -27.58 -35.11
N ALA A 305 -19.18 -28.91 -35.14
CA ALA A 305 -20.01 -29.66 -34.19
C ALA A 305 -19.46 -29.54 -32.76
N ILE A 306 -18.15 -29.74 -32.57
CA ILE A 306 -17.48 -29.59 -31.27
C ILE A 306 -17.65 -28.16 -30.74
N TYR A 307 -17.41 -27.15 -31.57
CA TYR A 307 -17.56 -25.74 -31.18
C TYR A 307 -19.00 -25.40 -30.78
N SER A 308 -19.97 -25.95 -31.49
CA SER A 308 -21.39 -25.75 -31.17
C SER A 308 -21.75 -26.37 -29.81
N ASP A 309 -21.23 -27.56 -29.50
CA ASP A 309 -21.44 -28.21 -28.21
C ASP A 309 -20.84 -27.41 -27.05
N GLU A 310 -19.62 -26.86 -27.21
CA GLU A 310 -18.97 -26.01 -26.20
C GLU A 310 -19.77 -24.73 -25.90
N ILE A 311 -20.29 -24.04 -26.93
CA ILE A 311 -21.17 -22.87 -26.74
C ILE A 311 -22.44 -23.27 -25.98
N LEU A 312 -23.03 -24.42 -26.28
CA LEU A 312 -24.22 -24.92 -25.61
C LEU A 312 -23.95 -25.31 -24.15
N LYS A 313 -22.77 -25.86 -23.84
CA LYS A 313 -22.33 -26.13 -22.46
C LYS A 313 -22.19 -24.84 -21.66
N ALA A 314 -21.49 -23.84 -22.21
CA ALA A 314 -21.34 -22.53 -21.57
C ALA A 314 -22.72 -21.89 -21.32
N ARG A 315 -23.62 -21.90 -22.32
CA ARG A 315 -25.00 -21.42 -22.17
C ARG A 315 -25.73 -22.10 -21.02
N LYS A 316 -25.67 -23.44 -20.92
CA LYS A 316 -26.30 -24.18 -19.81
C LYS A 316 -25.74 -23.75 -18.45
N ALA A 317 -24.42 -23.57 -18.34
CA ALA A 317 -23.79 -23.12 -17.10
C ALA A 317 -24.26 -21.72 -16.69
N ILE A 318 -24.31 -20.77 -17.64
CA ILE A 318 -24.81 -19.41 -17.41
C ILE A 318 -26.25 -19.42 -16.92
N VAL A 319 -27.13 -20.16 -17.59
CA VAL A 319 -28.55 -20.25 -17.22
C VAL A 319 -28.70 -20.83 -15.82
N ASN A 320 -27.90 -21.85 -15.46
CA ASN A 320 -27.92 -22.44 -14.13
C ASN A 320 -27.47 -21.45 -13.04
N VAL A 321 -26.42 -20.66 -13.30
CA VAL A 321 -25.96 -19.60 -12.36
C VAL A 321 -27.05 -18.57 -12.14
N LEU A 322 -27.65 -18.05 -13.22
CA LEU A 322 -28.68 -17.03 -13.16
C LEU A 322 -30.00 -17.54 -12.55
N SER A 323 -30.40 -18.77 -12.88
CA SER A 323 -31.57 -19.42 -12.30
C SER A 323 -31.47 -19.48 -10.78
N LYS A 324 -30.30 -19.88 -10.25
CA LYS A 324 -30.02 -19.90 -8.81
C LYS A 324 -29.98 -18.50 -8.21
N ALA A 325 -29.29 -17.56 -8.87
CA ALA A 325 -29.13 -16.19 -8.38
C ALA A 325 -30.45 -15.40 -8.32
N CYS A 326 -31.32 -15.57 -9.32
CA CYS A 326 -32.60 -14.87 -9.42
C CYS A 326 -33.77 -15.65 -8.80
N ASN A 327 -33.56 -16.91 -8.40
CA ASN A 327 -34.61 -17.84 -7.97
C ASN A 327 -35.75 -17.97 -9.02
N LYS A 328 -35.37 -18.26 -10.26
CA LYS A 328 -36.26 -18.37 -11.43
C LYS A 328 -36.03 -19.67 -12.19
N GLU A 329 -37.07 -20.15 -12.86
CA GLU A 329 -36.99 -21.36 -13.66
C GLU A 329 -36.09 -21.18 -14.90
N THR A 330 -35.32 -22.21 -15.24
CA THR A 330 -34.40 -22.24 -16.39
C THR A 330 -35.02 -21.74 -17.70
N PRO A 331 -36.28 -22.11 -18.08
CA PRO A 331 -36.90 -21.61 -19.31
C PRO A 331 -37.16 -20.10 -19.32
N GLU A 332 -37.47 -19.49 -18.17
CA GLU A 332 -37.70 -18.05 -18.05
C GLU A 332 -36.41 -17.28 -18.31
N ILE A 333 -35.31 -17.71 -17.68
CA ILE A 333 -33.97 -17.14 -17.89
C ILE A 333 -33.55 -17.27 -19.36
N LEU A 334 -33.79 -18.43 -19.96
CA LEU A 334 -33.41 -18.70 -21.35
C LEU A 334 -34.15 -17.80 -22.35
N ASP A 335 -35.46 -17.58 -22.19
CA ASP A 335 -36.23 -16.68 -23.06
C ASP A 335 -35.69 -15.24 -22.99
N ARG A 336 -35.38 -14.75 -21.77
CA ARG A 336 -34.81 -13.42 -21.56
C ARG A 336 -33.43 -13.26 -22.21
N ILE A 337 -32.52 -14.21 -22.00
CA ILE A 337 -31.19 -14.22 -22.60
C ILE A 337 -31.24 -14.21 -24.13
N ASN A 338 -32.17 -14.96 -24.73
CA ASN A 338 -32.28 -15.10 -26.19
C ASN A 338 -32.76 -13.82 -26.87
N ARG A 339 -33.73 -13.12 -26.27
CA ARG A 339 -34.26 -11.86 -26.82
C ARG A 339 -33.31 -10.68 -26.58
N GLY A 340 -32.52 -10.75 -25.50
CA GLY A 340 -31.79 -9.61 -24.98
C GLY A 340 -32.72 -8.69 -24.22
N ASP A 341 -32.57 -8.62 -22.91
CA ASP A 341 -33.46 -7.87 -22.03
C ASP A 341 -32.73 -6.73 -21.34
N TYR A 342 -33.10 -5.49 -21.70
CA TYR A 342 -32.59 -4.29 -21.05
C TYR A 342 -33.47 -3.97 -19.86
N MET A 343 -32.85 -3.82 -18.69
CA MET A 343 -33.51 -3.54 -17.43
C MET A 343 -32.92 -2.27 -16.82
N ASP A 344 -33.78 -1.37 -16.37
CA ASP A 344 -33.38 -0.30 -15.46
C ASP A 344 -33.05 -0.83 -14.05
N SER A 345 -32.68 0.06 -13.12
CA SER A 345 -32.31 -0.31 -11.76
C SER A 345 -33.45 -1.02 -11.00
N GLN A 346 -34.71 -0.59 -11.20
CA GLN A 346 -35.87 -1.17 -10.55
C GLN A 346 -36.23 -2.53 -11.14
N GLU A 347 -36.22 -2.64 -12.46
CA GLU A 347 -36.44 -3.89 -13.18
C GLU A 347 -35.36 -4.91 -12.85
N THR A 348 -34.10 -4.49 -12.73
CA THR A 348 -32.96 -5.36 -12.35
C THR A 348 -33.19 -5.99 -10.97
N VAL A 349 -33.64 -5.19 -9.99
CA VAL A 349 -33.95 -5.68 -8.64
C VAL A 349 -35.19 -6.57 -8.64
N ASN A 350 -36.26 -6.17 -9.33
CA ASN A 350 -37.50 -6.94 -9.45
C ASN A 350 -37.28 -8.31 -10.12
N PHE A 351 -36.35 -8.38 -11.08
CA PHE A 351 -35.99 -9.61 -11.76
C PHE A 351 -35.10 -10.53 -10.90
N GLY A 352 -34.43 -9.99 -9.88
CA GLY A 352 -33.58 -10.74 -8.94
C GLY A 352 -32.09 -10.78 -9.26
N LEU A 353 -31.63 -9.95 -10.21
CA LEU A 353 -30.19 -9.81 -10.51
C LEU A 353 -29.45 -8.98 -9.46
N ALA A 354 -30.18 -8.14 -8.74
CA ALA A 354 -29.68 -7.39 -7.60
C ALA A 354 -30.73 -7.37 -6.48
N ASP A 355 -30.30 -7.05 -5.26
CA ASP A 355 -31.16 -7.06 -4.08
C ASP A 355 -31.72 -5.68 -3.74
N LYS A 356 -30.93 -4.61 -3.93
CA LYS A 356 -31.31 -3.24 -3.52
C LYS A 356 -30.77 -2.16 -4.44
N ILE A 357 -31.52 -1.07 -4.55
CA ILE A 357 -31.07 0.19 -5.14
C ILE A 357 -30.40 1.04 -4.05
N LEU A 358 -29.22 1.60 -4.31
CA LEU A 358 -28.54 2.50 -3.38
C LEU A 358 -29.06 3.94 -3.57
N GLU A 359 -30.00 4.36 -2.72
CA GLU A 359 -30.64 5.68 -2.81
C GLU A 359 -29.91 6.77 -1.99
N ASP A 360 -29.10 6.39 -1.00
CA ASP A 360 -28.38 7.33 -0.11
C ASP A 360 -27.07 7.85 -0.71
N ILE A 361 -27.14 8.46 -1.90
CA ILE A 361 -26.06 9.29 -2.42
C ILE A 361 -26.38 10.74 -2.06
N LYS A 362 -26.06 11.13 -0.82
CA LYS A 362 -26.05 12.54 -0.41
C LYS A 362 -24.79 13.24 -0.86
#